data_AF-A0A357KV00-F1
#
_entry.id   AF-A0A357KV00-F1
#
_cell.length_a   1.000
_cell.length_b   1.000
_cell.length_c   1.000
_cell.angle_alpha   90.00
_cell.angle_beta   90.00
_cell.angle_gamma   90.00
#
_symmetry.space_group_name_H-M   'P 1'
#
loop_
_entity.id
_entity.type
_entity.pdbx_description
1 polymer ?
#
loop_
_entity_poly.entity_id
_entity_poly.type
_entity_poly.pdbx_seq_one_letter_code
_entity_poly.pdbx_strand_id
1 'polypeptide(L)'
;MLTTLYWSAGVTAGFMLLGAALLHLLPRLGRAGRAWSESVCRAPGLDGVITYFTVLPWLIGGMGLGWIGVVGALIGQVASVMVWTVLHEAMNPRAWRGPRIVKSLNKAVGRWRNHAAVWWTALAVPVFWVVRMAQLAVYPPLTWLVRLPRYNDAEWVNVSRHKFKGLVGHDLIWCLYCDWMTGVWSLGAEMLRNVESFWCPIRFDSAKKCENCRIDFPDIDGGWVSADADIAEAARLVETKYPPGGSGGVGPERSNPWFGHPARLTVDGRPPESGAGA
;
A
#
# COMPACT_ATOMS: atom_id res chain seq x y z
N MET A 1 -34.66 -13.44 -4.20
CA MET A 1 -33.22 -13.63 -3.93
C MET A 1 -32.38 -13.58 -5.19
N LEU A 2 -32.62 -14.45 -6.19
CA LEU A 2 -31.85 -14.42 -7.47
C LEU A 2 -31.97 -13.09 -8.21
N THR A 3 -33.16 -12.50 -8.33
CA THR A 3 -33.35 -11.18 -8.95
C THR A 3 -32.53 -10.09 -8.26
N THR A 4 -32.52 -10.08 -6.92
CA THR A 4 -31.74 -9.15 -6.09
C THR A 4 -30.24 -9.33 -6.32
N LEU A 5 -29.79 -10.59 -6.41
CA LEU A 5 -28.40 -10.93 -6.68
C LEU A 5 -27.95 -10.39 -8.04
N TYR A 6 -28.71 -10.67 -9.11
CA TYR A 6 -28.38 -10.21 -10.45
C TYR A 6 -28.44 -8.69 -10.57
N TRP A 7 -29.43 -8.06 -9.93
CA TRP A 7 -29.52 -6.61 -9.88
C TRP A 7 -28.29 -6.00 -9.20
N SER A 8 -27.91 -6.49 -8.02
CA SER A 8 -26.71 -6.04 -7.31
C SER A 8 -25.45 -6.22 -8.16
N ALA A 9 -25.28 -7.38 -8.79
CA ALA A 9 -24.14 -7.64 -9.66
C ALA A 9 -24.10 -6.70 -10.87
N GLY A 10 -25.23 -6.50 -11.54
CA GLY A 10 -25.34 -5.60 -12.70
C GLY A 10 -25.06 -4.14 -12.34
N VAL A 11 -25.62 -3.66 -11.23
CA VAL A 11 -25.40 -2.29 -10.74
C VAL A 11 -23.94 -2.09 -10.35
N THR A 12 -23.34 -3.02 -9.61
CA THR A 12 -21.91 -2.94 -9.25
C THR A 12 -21.03 -2.95 -10.49
N ALA A 13 -21.29 -3.82 -11.45
CA ALA A 13 -20.51 -3.88 -12.68
C ALA A 13 -20.62 -2.57 -13.48
N GLY A 14 -21.84 -2.06 -13.67
CA GLY A 14 -22.07 -0.78 -14.37
C GLY A 14 -21.41 0.40 -13.66
N PHE A 15 -21.52 0.46 -12.33
CA PHE A 15 -20.87 1.48 -11.51
C PHE A 15 -19.35 1.49 -11.72
N MET A 16 -18.69 0.34 -11.59
CA MET A 16 -17.24 0.25 -11.78
C MET A 16 -16.79 0.56 -13.20
N LEU A 17 -17.49 0.04 -14.21
CA LEU A 17 -17.16 0.34 -15.60
C LEU A 17 -17.29 1.85 -15.89
N LEU A 18 -18.29 2.51 -15.33
CA LEU A 18 -18.43 3.97 -15.39
C LEU A 18 -17.25 4.67 -14.72
N GLY A 19 -16.88 4.27 -13.50
CA GLY A 19 -15.71 4.83 -12.81
C GLY A 19 -14.43 4.66 -13.61
N ALA A 20 -14.22 3.49 -14.21
CA ALA A 20 -13.05 3.22 -15.05
C ALA A 20 -13.05 4.09 -16.31
N ALA A 21 -14.20 4.25 -16.97
CA ALA A 21 -14.34 5.13 -18.12
C ALA A 21 -14.03 6.59 -17.76
N LEU A 22 -14.53 7.08 -16.62
CA LEU A 22 -14.23 8.42 -16.13
C LEU A 22 -12.72 8.62 -15.90
N LEU A 23 -12.05 7.65 -15.27
CA LEU A 23 -10.59 7.70 -15.07
C LEU A 23 -9.80 7.74 -16.38
N HIS A 24 -10.27 7.05 -17.43
CA HIS A 24 -9.68 7.12 -18.78
C HIS A 24 -9.92 8.48 -19.46
N LEU A 25 -11.03 9.15 -19.16
CA LEU A 25 -11.39 10.44 -19.73
C LEU A 25 -10.67 11.61 -19.02
N LEU A 26 -10.46 11.54 -17.71
CA LEU A 26 -9.82 12.60 -16.91
C LEU A 26 -8.55 13.19 -17.56
N PRO A 27 -7.52 12.42 -17.94
CA PRO A 27 -6.31 13.00 -18.51
C PRO A 27 -6.52 13.69 -19.88
N ARG A 28 -7.66 13.45 -20.54
CA ARG A 28 -8.04 14.06 -21.83
C ARG A 28 -8.74 15.42 -21.67
N LEU A 29 -9.17 15.79 -20.45
CA LEU A 29 -9.88 17.05 -20.16
C LEU A 29 -8.93 18.25 -19.95
N GLY A 30 -7.82 18.30 -20.68
CA GLY A 30 -6.85 19.40 -20.59
C GLY A 30 -6.02 19.42 -19.30
N ARG A 31 -5.59 20.63 -18.87
CA ARG A 31 -4.67 20.81 -17.73
C ARG A 31 -5.28 20.37 -16.40
N ALA A 32 -6.53 20.78 -16.14
CA ALA A 32 -7.24 20.41 -14.92
C ALA A 32 -7.42 18.88 -14.83
N GLY A 33 -7.86 18.24 -15.90
CA GLY A 33 -8.03 16.79 -15.94
C GLY A 33 -6.73 16.00 -15.69
N ARG A 34 -5.59 16.48 -16.20
CA ARG A 34 -4.27 15.90 -15.90
C ARG A 34 -3.87 16.08 -14.44
N ALA A 35 -4.11 17.24 -13.85
CA ALA A 35 -3.82 17.48 -12.44
C ALA A 35 -4.65 16.57 -11.52
N TRP A 36 -5.95 16.41 -11.83
CA TRP A 36 -6.82 15.45 -11.14
C TRP A 36 -6.34 14.02 -11.30
N SER A 37 -5.99 13.62 -12.53
CA SER A 37 -5.43 12.30 -12.81
C SER A 37 -4.14 12.04 -12.02
N GLU A 38 -3.27 13.05 -11.87
CA GLU A 38 -2.05 12.92 -11.06
C GLU A 38 -2.37 12.80 -9.58
N SER A 39 -3.33 13.60 -9.08
CA SER A 39 -3.78 13.56 -7.69
C SER A 39 -4.31 12.18 -7.30
N VAL A 40 -5.13 11.54 -8.14
CA VAL A 40 -5.67 10.19 -7.87
C VAL A 40 -4.68 9.06 -8.11
N CYS A 41 -3.45 9.36 -8.56
CA CYS A 41 -2.36 8.40 -8.66
C CYS A 41 -1.48 8.33 -7.40
N ARG A 42 -1.75 9.16 -6.39
CA ARG A 42 -1.00 9.21 -5.12
C ARG A 42 -1.97 9.33 -3.94
N ALA A 43 -1.55 8.88 -2.76
CA ALA A 43 -2.32 9.15 -1.55
C ALA A 43 -2.47 10.67 -1.32
N PRO A 44 -3.62 11.13 -0.79
CA PRO A 44 -4.79 10.33 -0.42
C PRO A 44 -5.75 10.04 -1.58
N GLY A 45 -5.58 10.66 -2.76
CA GLY A 45 -6.51 10.50 -3.89
C GLY A 45 -6.62 9.05 -4.38
N LEU A 46 -5.50 8.32 -4.39
CA LEU A 46 -5.44 6.90 -4.73
C LEU A 46 -6.26 6.03 -3.76
N ASP A 47 -6.28 6.37 -2.47
CA ASP A 47 -7.05 5.61 -1.47
C ASP A 47 -8.55 5.64 -1.78
N GLY A 48 -9.05 6.78 -2.26
CA GLY A 48 -10.43 6.93 -2.73
C GLY A 48 -10.72 6.04 -3.94
N VAL A 49 -9.80 6.00 -4.91
CA VAL A 49 -9.94 5.13 -6.10
C VAL A 49 -9.94 3.65 -5.71
N ILE A 50 -9.01 3.23 -4.87
CA ILE A 50 -8.96 1.83 -4.41
C ILE A 50 -10.26 1.49 -3.66
N THR A 51 -10.67 2.32 -2.70
CA THR A 51 -11.91 2.12 -1.94
C THR A 51 -13.13 1.99 -2.85
N TYR A 52 -13.23 2.87 -3.86
CA TYR A 52 -14.30 2.86 -4.85
C TYR A 52 -14.40 1.51 -5.60
N PHE A 53 -13.27 0.97 -6.07
CA PHE A 53 -13.28 -0.26 -6.87
C PHE A 53 -13.32 -1.54 -6.05
N THR A 54 -12.91 -1.52 -4.77
CA THR A 54 -12.70 -2.75 -3.99
C THR A 54 -13.70 -2.90 -2.85
N VAL A 55 -13.73 -1.99 -1.89
CA VAL A 55 -14.49 -2.19 -0.64
C VAL A 55 -15.87 -1.54 -0.67
N LEU A 56 -15.99 -0.37 -1.30
CA LEU A 56 -17.24 0.40 -1.34
C LEU A 56 -18.44 -0.40 -1.90
N PRO A 57 -18.31 -1.18 -3.00
CA PRO A 57 -19.44 -1.95 -3.53
C PRO A 57 -19.98 -2.97 -2.52
N TRP A 58 -19.11 -3.59 -1.72
CA TRP A 58 -19.51 -4.57 -0.72
C TRP A 58 -20.19 -3.91 0.47
N LEU A 59 -19.69 -2.75 0.90
CA LEU A 59 -20.30 -1.98 1.99
C LEU A 59 -21.72 -1.54 1.60
N ILE A 60 -21.88 -0.95 0.42
CA ILE A 60 -23.19 -0.51 -0.07
C ILE A 60 -24.13 -1.70 -0.27
N GLY A 61 -23.65 -2.77 -0.91
CA GLY A 61 -24.42 -4.00 -1.10
C GLY A 61 -24.84 -4.63 0.22
N GLY A 62 -23.93 -4.70 1.20
CA GLY A 62 -24.18 -5.23 2.53
C GLY A 62 -25.20 -4.42 3.32
N MET A 63 -25.07 -3.09 3.34
CA MET A 63 -25.99 -2.19 4.04
C MET A 63 -27.39 -2.21 3.43
N GLY A 64 -27.51 -2.25 2.11
CA GLY A 64 -28.81 -2.18 1.42
C GLY A 64 -29.52 -3.52 1.26
N LEU A 65 -28.78 -4.60 0.98
CA LEU A 65 -29.33 -5.89 0.55
C LEU A 65 -28.80 -7.07 1.39
N GLY A 66 -28.11 -6.80 2.51
CA GLY A 66 -27.50 -7.81 3.36
C GLY A 66 -26.42 -8.63 2.64
N TRP A 67 -26.25 -9.88 3.04
CA TRP A 67 -25.24 -10.77 2.46
C TRP A 67 -25.42 -11.00 0.95
N ILE A 68 -26.66 -10.98 0.45
CA ILE A 68 -26.95 -11.17 -0.98
C ILE A 68 -26.34 -10.01 -1.78
N GLY A 69 -26.40 -8.78 -1.24
CA GLY A 69 -25.76 -7.62 -1.85
C GLY A 69 -24.25 -7.71 -1.87
N VAL A 70 -23.63 -8.25 -0.80
CA VAL A 70 -22.17 -8.49 -0.77
C VAL A 70 -21.77 -9.48 -1.87
N VAL A 71 -22.45 -10.63 -1.95
CA VAL A 71 -22.17 -11.65 -2.98
C VAL A 71 -22.43 -11.10 -4.38
N GLY A 72 -23.53 -10.36 -4.57
CA GLY A 72 -23.85 -9.70 -5.83
C GLY A 72 -22.76 -8.71 -6.24
N ALA A 73 -22.31 -7.86 -5.32
CA ALA A 73 -21.24 -6.90 -5.57
C ALA A 73 -19.90 -7.57 -5.93
N LEU A 74 -19.54 -8.67 -5.27
CA LEU A 74 -18.37 -9.48 -5.63
C LEU A 74 -18.47 -10.03 -7.06
N ILE A 75 -19.61 -10.60 -7.44
CA ILE A 75 -19.84 -11.08 -8.82
C ILE A 75 -19.74 -9.91 -9.82
N GLY A 76 -20.35 -8.77 -9.49
CA GLY A 76 -20.31 -7.56 -10.30
C GLY A 76 -18.90 -7.02 -10.51
N GLN A 77 -18.05 -7.06 -9.48
CA GLN A 77 -16.64 -6.69 -9.57
C GLN A 77 -15.85 -7.60 -10.51
N VAL A 78 -15.99 -8.92 -10.34
CA VAL A 78 -15.33 -9.89 -11.22
C VAL A 78 -15.78 -9.68 -12.66
N ALA A 79 -17.09 -9.53 -12.89
CA ALA A 79 -17.64 -9.26 -14.21
C ALA A 79 -17.11 -7.94 -14.80
N SER A 80 -17.06 -6.86 -14.02
CA SER A 80 -16.49 -5.58 -14.45
C SER A 80 -15.04 -5.70 -14.87
N VAL A 81 -14.21 -6.38 -14.07
CA VAL A 81 -12.78 -6.60 -14.39
C VAL A 81 -12.62 -7.40 -15.68
N MET A 82 -13.44 -8.44 -15.89
CA MET A 82 -13.44 -9.23 -17.12
C MET A 82 -13.82 -8.38 -18.34
N VAL A 83 -14.94 -7.66 -18.25
CA VAL A 83 -15.44 -6.81 -19.34
C VAL A 83 -14.43 -5.71 -19.66
N TRP A 84 -13.93 -5.01 -18.65
CA TRP A 84 -12.94 -3.96 -18.84
C TRP A 84 -11.64 -4.50 -19.44
N THR A 85 -11.19 -5.70 -19.02
CA THR A 85 -9.97 -6.32 -19.56
C THR A 85 -10.11 -6.56 -21.05
N VAL A 86 -11.23 -7.16 -21.50
CA VAL A 86 -11.48 -7.41 -22.91
C VAL A 86 -11.55 -6.10 -23.71
N LEU A 87 -12.29 -5.11 -23.21
CA LEU A 87 -12.41 -3.80 -23.88
C LEU A 87 -11.06 -3.09 -23.96
N HIS A 88 -10.30 -3.06 -22.86
CA HIS A 88 -9.01 -2.39 -22.81
C HIS A 88 -7.97 -3.07 -23.72
N GLU A 89 -7.97 -4.40 -23.81
CA GLU A 89 -7.11 -5.13 -24.75
C GLU A 89 -7.51 -4.88 -26.20
N ALA A 90 -8.81 -4.89 -26.51
CA ALA A 90 -9.33 -4.63 -27.85
C ALA A 90 -9.00 -3.20 -28.33
N MET A 91 -9.06 -2.22 -27.44
CA MET A 91 -8.69 -0.82 -27.73
C MET A 91 -7.18 -0.61 -27.86
N ASN A 92 -6.35 -1.57 -27.44
CA ASN A 92 -4.89 -1.48 -27.47
C ASN A 92 -4.26 -2.68 -28.21
N PRO A 93 -4.59 -2.91 -29.49
CA PRO A 93 -4.22 -4.13 -30.21
C PRO A 93 -2.71 -4.31 -30.37
N ARG A 94 -1.95 -3.20 -30.48
CA ARG A 94 -0.49 -3.24 -30.60
C ARG A 94 0.16 -3.80 -29.33
N ALA A 95 -0.21 -3.29 -28.16
CA ALA A 95 0.30 -3.76 -26.88
C ALA A 95 -0.21 -5.18 -26.57
N TRP A 96 -1.46 -5.48 -26.89
CA TRP A 96 -2.04 -6.82 -26.70
C TRP A 96 -1.30 -7.92 -27.48
N ARG A 97 -0.94 -7.65 -28.75
CA ARG A 97 -0.18 -8.58 -29.59
C ARG A 97 1.29 -8.67 -29.20
N GLY A 98 1.84 -7.63 -28.58
CA GLY A 98 3.24 -7.54 -28.16
C GLY A 98 3.64 -8.44 -26.97
N PRO A 99 4.84 -8.21 -26.41
CA PRO A 99 5.32 -8.87 -25.21
C PRO A 99 4.40 -8.61 -24.02
N ARG A 100 4.08 -9.66 -23.26
CA ARG A 100 3.17 -9.58 -22.10
C ARG A 100 3.63 -10.46 -20.96
N ILE A 101 3.50 -9.97 -19.73
CA ILE A 101 3.83 -10.71 -18.52
C ILE A 101 2.96 -11.97 -18.43
N VAL A 102 1.65 -11.87 -18.67
CA VAL A 102 0.76 -13.03 -18.65
C VAL A 102 1.18 -14.13 -19.64
N LYS A 103 1.74 -13.79 -20.80
CA LYS A 103 2.22 -14.80 -21.78
C LYS A 103 3.43 -15.55 -21.22
N SER A 104 4.39 -14.82 -20.65
CA SER A 104 5.57 -15.40 -20.02
C SER A 104 5.20 -16.28 -18.81
N LEU A 105 4.32 -15.80 -17.93
CA LEU A 105 3.85 -16.56 -16.77
C LEU A 105 3.05 -17.80 -17.17
N ASN A 106 2.15 -17.68 -18.15
CA ASN A 106 1.40 -18.83 -18.66
C ASN A 106 2.33 -19.91 -19.25
N LYS A 107 3.42 -19.52 -19.91
CA LYS A 107 4.43 -20.47 -20.41
C LYS A 107 5.16 -21.16 -19.25
N ALA A 108 5.44 -20.45 -18.17
CA ALA A 108 6.19 -20.99 -17.03
C ALA A 108 5.36 -21.94 -16.15
N VAL A 109 4.12 -21.58 -15.81
CA VAL A 109 3.31 -22.34 -14.84
C VAL A 109 2.02 -22.92 -15.40
N GLY A 110 1.69 -22.63 -16.66
CA GLY A 110 0.42 -22.99 -17.28
C GLY A 110 -0.69 -21.96 -17.02
N ARG A 111 -1.58 -21.80 -18.02
CA ARG A 111 -2.63 -20.76 -18.01
C ARG A 111 -3.57 -20.86 -16.81
N TRP A 112 -4.04 -22.07 -16.49
CA TRP A 112 -5.00 -22.28 -15.41
C TRP A 112 -4.39 -22.00 -14.03
N ARG A 113 -3.17 -22.47 -13.78
CA ARG A 113 -2.46 -22.24 -12.52
C ARG A 113 -2.16 -20.75 -12.32
N ASN A 114 -1.70 -20.07 -13.38
CA ASN A 114 -1.47 -18.63 -13.32
C ASN A 114 -2.76 -17.87 -13.01
N HIS A 115 -3.87 -18.19 -13.70
CA HIS A 115 -5.14 -17.51 -13.47
C HIS A 115 -5.71 -17.77 -12.07
N ALA A 116 -5.66 -19.02 -11.60
CA ALA A 116 -6.09 -19.36 -10.25
C ALA A 116 -5.25 -18.65 -9.19
N ALA A 117 -3.92 -18.64 -9.33
CA ALA A 117 -3.01 -17.96 -8.40
C ALA A 117 -3.32 -16.47 -8.30
N VAL A 118 -3.58 -15.83 -9.42
CA VAL A 118 -3.97 -14.42 -9.48
C VAL A 118 -5.26 -14.13 -8.71
N TRP A 119 -6.32 -14.90 -8.95
CA TRP A 119 -7.58 -14.71 -8.23
C TRP A 119 -7.46 -15.04 -6.76
N TRP A 120 -6.60 -15.98 -6.42
CA TRP A 120 -6.25 -16.27 -5.04
C TRP A 120 -5.58 -15.06 -4.37
N THR A 121 -4.63 -14.41 -5.05
CA THR A 121 -4.00 -13.20 -4.51
C THR A 121 -4.95 -12.01 -4.42
N ALA A 122 -6.02 -11.96 -5.21
CA ALA A 122 -7.03 -10.89 -5.11
C ALA A 122 -7.72 -10.87 -3.73
N LEU A 123 -7.73 -11.99 -2.99
CA LEU A 123 -8.23 -12.05 -1.62
C LEU A 123 -7.41 -11.20 -0.63
N ALA A 124 -6.18 -10.85 -0.97
CA ALA A 124 -5.36 -9.98 -0.13
C ALA A 124 -5.75 -8.50 -0.24
N VAL A 125 -6.47 -8.08 -1.29
CA VAL A 125 -6.96 -6.71 -1.47
C VAL A 125 -7.63 -6.13 -0.22
N PRO A 126 -8.66 -6.78 0.37
CA PRO A 126 -9.29 -6.26 1.59
C PRO A 126 -8.33 -6.20 2.78
N VAL A 127 -7.38 -7.12 2.89
CA VAL A 127 -6.37 -7.12 3.97
C VAL A 127 -5.50 -5.87 3.88
N PHE A 128 -4.96 -5.57 2.70
CA PHE A 128 -4.16 -4.36 2.48
C PHE A 128 -4.97 -3.08 2.61
N TRP A 129 -6.25 -3.10 2.27
CA TRP A 129 -7.13 -1.97 2.50
C TRP A 129 -7.32 -1.71 4.01
N VAL A 130 -7.50 -2.76 4.82
CA VAL A 130 -7.57 -2.64 6.29
C VAL A 130 -6.25 -2.12 6.85
N VAL A 131 -5.11 -2.63 6.37
CA VAL A 131 -3.78 -2.09 6.76
C VAL A 131 -3.70 -0.61 6.45
N ARG A 132 -4.14 -0.19 5.26
CA ARG A 132 -4.16 1.22 4.87
C ARG A 132 -5.07 2.06 5.77
N MET A 133 -6.26 1.57 6.14
CA MET A 133 -7.14 2.26 7.08
C MET A 133 -6.52 2.37 8.47
N ALA A 134 -5.80 1.34 8.93
CA ALA A 134 -5.07 1.39 10.19
C ALA A 134 -3.96 2.44 10.16
N GLN A 135 -3.21 2.57 9.05
CA GLN A 135 -2.21 3.64 8.89
C GLN A 135 -2.85 5.02 9.02
N LEU A 136 -4.01 5.24 8.39
CA LEU A 136 -4.71 6.53 8.41
C LEU A 136 -5.38 6.84 9.75
N ALA A 137 -5.84 5.82 10.48
CA ALA A 137 -6.60 6.03 11.72
C ALA A 137 -5.75 5.92 12.99
N VAL A 138 -4.76 5.04 13.02
CA VAL A 138 -4.00 4.67 14.23
C VAL A 138 -2.71 5.48 14.35
N TYR A 139 -1.98 5.67 13.25
CA TYR A 139 -0.67 6.31 13.31
C TYR A 139 -0.70 7.82 13.57
N PRO A 140 -1.61 8.64 12.98
CA PRO A 140 -1.61 10.08 13.20
C PRO A 140 -1.75 10.50 14.67
N PRO A 141 -2.61 9.87 15.50
CA PRO A 141 -2.61 10.10 16.95
C PRO A 141 -1.24 9.91 17.60
N LEU A 142 -0.45 8.91 17.18
CA LEU A 142 0.90 8.66 17.72
C LEU A 142 1.89 9.78 17.37
N THR A 143 1.74 10.39 16.19
CA THR A 143 2.57 11.55 15.81
C THR A 143 2.32 12.78 16.70
N TRP A 144 1.13 12.88 17.30
CA TRP A 144 0.79 13.94 18.24
C TRP A 144 1.15 13.57 19.69
N LEU A 145 0.78 12.36 20.12
CA LEU A 145 0.92 11.92 21.52
C LEU A 145 2.38 11.71 21.93
N VAL A 146 3.12 10.95 21.12
CA VAL A 146 4.49 10.53 21.45
C VAL A 146 5.50 11.05 20.42
N ARG A 147 5.07 11.99 19.57
CA ARG A 147 5.91 12.69 18.59
C ARG A 147 6.61 11.76 17.60
N LEU A 148 5.97 10.65 17.21
CA LEU A 148 6.49 9.84 16.09
C LEU A 148 6.59 10.68 14.80
N PRO A 149 7.53 10.37 13.89
CA PRO A 149 7.69 11.11 12.64
C PRO A 149 6.43 11.01 11.79
N ARG A 150 6.08 12.12 11.14
CA ARG A 150 5.03 12.16 10.11
C ARG A 150 5.62 11.74 8.78
N TYR A 151 4.83 11.03 7.99
CA TYR A 151 5.22 10.60 6.65
C TYR A 151 4.35 11.30 5.60
N ASN A 152 4.97 11.62 4.47
CA ASN A 152 4.26 12.05 3.29
C ASN A 152 3.77 10.80 2.55
N ASP A 153 2.56 10.33 2.85
CA ASP A 153 1.99 9.11 2.27
C ASP A 153 2.09 9.03 0.75
N ALA A 154 2.05 10.17 0.04
CA ALA A 154 2.16 10.22 -1.42
C ALA A 154 3.50 9.68 -1.95
N GLU A 155 4.59 9.75 -1.16
CA GLU A 155 5.90 9.22 -1.53
C GLU A 155 5.95 7.69 -1.46
N TRP A 156 5.07 7.08 -0.67
CA TRP A 156 5.03 5.64 -0.42
C TRP A 156 3.90 4.96 -1.20
N VAL A 157 2.71 5.53 -1.11
CA VAL A 157 1.47 4.99 -1.68
C VAL A 157 1.12 5.80 -2.93
N ASN A 158 1.72 5.40 -4.05
CA ASN A 158 1.46 5.96 -5.37
C ASN A 158 1.57 4.87 -6.45
N VAL A 159 1.14 5.21 -7.67
CA VAL A 159 1.27 4.33 -8.83
C VAL A 159 2.26 4.91 -9.84
N SER A 160 3.30 4.14 -10.14
CA SER A 160 4.41 4.48 -11.03
C SER A 160 4.03 4.42 -12.52
N ARG A 161 3.63 5.56 -13.11
CA ARG A 161 3.17 5.65 -14.52
C ARG A 161 4.10 5.02 -15.56
N HIS A 162 5.42 5.08 -15.34
CA HIS A 162 6.40 4.51 -16.26
C HIS A 162 6.32 2.96 -16.29
N LYS A 163 6.06 2.32 -15.14
CA LYS A 163 5.93 0.86 -14.98
C LYS A 163 4.75 0.31 -15.78
N PHE A 164 3.71 1.11 -15.98
CA PHE A 164 2.49 0.70 -16.67
C PHE A 164 2.50 0.97 -18.18
N LYS A 165 3.55 1.62 -18.70
CA LYS A 165 3.62 1.94 -20.13
C LYS A 165 3.69 0.65 -20.95
N GLY A 166 2.65 0.44 -21.77
CA GLY A 166 2.53 -0.75 -22.62
C GLY A 166 1.83 -1.95 -21.96
N LEU A 167 1.45 -1.85 -20.69
CA LEU A 167 0.61 -2.86 -20.05
C LEU A 167 -0.85 -2.67 -20.44
N VAL A 168 -1.56 -3.77 -20.65
CA VAL A 168 -2.98 -3.77 -21.03
C VAL A 168 -3.76 -4.83 -20.29
N GLY A 169 -5.03 -4.54 -20.04
CA GLY A 169 -5.98 -5.50 -19.48
C GLY A 169 -5.48 -6.04 -18.15
N HIS A 170 -5.40 -7.36 -18.07
CA HIS A 170 -5.03 -8.08 -16.86
C HIS A 170 -3.63 -7.74 -16.33
N ASP A 171 -2.65 -7.52 -17.21
CA ASP A 171 -1.29 -7.13 -16.77
C ASP A 171 -1.30 -5.74 -16.13
N LEU A 172 -2.10 -4.82 -16.66
CA LEU A 172 -2.22 -3.47 -16.13
C LEU A 172 -2.88 -3.46 -14.74
N ILE A 173 -4.02 -4.14 -14.59
CA ILE A 173 -4.73 -4.17 -13.30
C ILE A 173 -3.85 -4.76 -12.20
N TRP A 174 -3.17 -5.88 -12.46
CA TRP A 174 -2.35 -6.49 -11.41
C TRP A 174 -1.07 -5.75 -11.13
N CYS A 175 -0.45 -5.13 -12.12
CA CYS A 175 0.67 -4.26 -11.82
C CYS A 175 0.22 -3.05 -10.98
N LEU A 176 -0.94 -2.46 -11.22
CA LEU A 176 -1.49 -1.38 -10.38
C LEU A 176 -1.74 -1.85 -8.94
N TYR A 177 -2.36 -3.02 -8.79
CA TYR A 177 -2.59 -3.64 -7.48
C TYR A 177 -1.29 -3.89 -6.73
N CYS A 178 -0.30 -4.52 -7.37
CA CYS A 178 0.98 -4.82 -6.75
C CYS A 178 1.73 -3.54 -6.34
N ASP A 179 1.70 -2.49 -7.17
CA ASP A 179 2.34 -1.20 -6.85
C ASP A 179 1.75 -0.56 -5.58
N TRP A 180 0.41 -0.46 -5.54
CA TRP A 180 -0.30 0.05 -4.37
C TRP A 180 -0.03 -0.79 -3.12
N MET A 181 -0.16 -2.11 -3.22
CA MET A 181 0.05 -3.05 -2.11
C MET A 181 1.47 -2.95 -1.53
N THR A 182 2.46 -2.82 -2.41
CA THR A 182 3.87 -2.68 -2.00
C THR A 182 4.06 -1.37 -1.25
N GLY A 183 3.54 -0.26 -1.78
CA GLY A 183 3.59 1.04 -1.11
C GLY A 183 2.92 1.03 0.27
N VAL A 184 1.73 0.41 0.38
CA VAL A 184 1.02 0.25 1.66
C VAL A 184 1.85 -0.58 2.63
N TRP A 185 2.40 -1.72 2.20
CA TRP A 185 3.21 -2.56 3.09
C TRP A 185 4.48 -1.86 3.56
N SER A 186 5.21 -1.21 2.65
CA SER A 186 6.45 -0.49 2.96
C SER A 186 6.21 0.67 3.92
N LEU A 187 5.14 1.46 3.72
CA LEU A 187 4.78 2.52 4.66
C LEU A 187 4.40 1.94 6.04
N GLY A 188 3.66 0.84 6.06
CA GLY A 188 3.27 0.16 7.28
C GLY A 188 4.47 -0.37 8.07
N ALA A 189 5.44 -0.96 7.37
CA ALA A 189 6.69 -1.42 7.96
C ALA A 189 7.50 -0.27 8.53
N GLU A 190 7.60 0.86 7.81
CA GLU A 190 8.29 2.07 8.31
C GLU A 190 7.60 2.62 9.57
N MET A 191 6.27 2.73 9.56
CA MET A 191 5.49 3.14 10.75
C MET A 191 5.70 2.18 11.91
N LEU A 192 5.64 0.86 11.66
CA LEU A 192 5.84 -0.17 12.68
C LEU A 192 7.25 -0.17 13.25
N ARG A 193 8.27 0.14 12.44
CA ARG A 193 9.65 0.28 12.92
C ARG A 193 9.78 1.39 13.97
N ASN A 194 9.09 2.52 13.77
CA ASN A 194 9.05 3.59 14.78
C ASN A 194 8.37 3.14 16.07
N VAL A 195 7.25 2.44 15.95
CA VAL A 195 6.51 1.87 17.08
C VAL A 195 7.42 0.93 17.87
N GLU A 196 8.05 -0.03 17.20
CA GLU A 196 8.86 -1.06 17.86
C GLU A 196 10.10 -0.48 18.53
N SER A 197 10.84 0.41 17.86
CA SER A 197 12.00 1.06 18.49
C SER A 197 11.62 1.98 19.64
N PHE A 198 10.41 2.56 19.63
CA PHE A 198 9.93 3.44 20.69
C PHE A 198 9.50 2.67 21.95
N TRP A 199 8.74 1.59 21.80
CA TRP A 199 8.18 0.86 22.94
C TRP A 199 8.94 -0.41 23.35
N CYS A 200 9.61 -1.08 22.41
CA CYS A 200 10.12 -2.43 22.61
C CYS A 200 11.51 -2.65 21.99
N PRO A 201 12.56 -1.88 22.37
CA PRO A 201 13.89 -2.07 21.81
C PRO A 201 14.66 -3.23 22.47
N ILE A 202 14.02 -4.40 22.56
CA ILE A 202 14.59 -5.65 23.06
C ILE A 202 14.49 -6.73 21.97
N ARG A 203 15.57 -7.48 21.76
CA ARG A 203 15.58 -8.55 20.77
C ARG A 203 14.59 -9.66 21.11
N PHE A 204 14.07 -10.31 20.07
CA PHE A 204 13.30 -11.53 20.25
C PHE A 204 14.19 -12.67 20.74
N ASP A 205 13.64 -13.53 21.58
CA ASP A 205 14.24 -14.77 22.05
C ASP A 205 14.68 -15.69 20.90
N SER A 206 13.90 -15.73 19.83
CA SER A 206 14.19 -16.51 18.64
C SER A 206 15.20 -15.80 17.73
N ALA A 207 16.43 -16.32 17.70
CA ALA A 207 17.46 -15.88 16.76
C ALA A 207 16.98 -15.91 15.30
N LYS A 208 16.16 -16.91 14.93
CA LYS A 208 15.60 -17.00 13.57
C LYS A 208 14.59 -15.89 13.28
N LYS A 209 13.79 -15.50 14.28
CA LYS A 209 12.87 -14.35 14.15
C LYS A 209 13.67 -13.06 13.94
N CYS A 210 14.70 -12.83 14.76
CA CYS A 210 15.60 -11.67 14.59
C CYS A 210 16.20 -11.61 13.18
N GLU A 211 16.74 -12.72 12.69
CA GLU A 211 17.30 -12.81 11.34
C GLU A 211 16.27 -12.52 10.23
N ASN A 212 15.04 -13.01 10.38
CA ASN A 212 13.97 -12.73 9.42
C ASN A 212 13.50 -11.26 9.47
N CYS A 213 13.55 -10.63 10.65
CA CYS A 213 13.07 -9.28 10.88
C CYS A 213 14.10 -8.18 10.61
N ARG A 214 15.41 -8.49 10.56
CA ARG A 214 16.48 -7.47 10.48
C ARG A 214 16.37 -6.51 9.29
N ILE A 215 15.79 -6.93 8.17
CA ILE A 215 15.60 -6.07 6.99
C ILE A 215 14.55 -4.99 7.30
N ASP A 216 13.46 -5.38 7.94
CA ASP A 216 12.37 -4.48 8.32
C ASP A 216 12.67 -3.73 9.62
N PHE A 217 13.54 -4.25 10.49
CA PHE A 217 13.91 -3.70 11.79
C PHE A 217 15.44 -3.73 11.97
N PRO A 218 16.17 -2.84 11.29
CA PRO A 218 17.64 -2.82 11.32
C PRO A 218 18.20 -2.52 12.73
N ASP A 219 17.42 -1.86 13.60
CA ASP A 219 17.82 -1.60 14.99
C ASP A 219 17.97 -2.89 15.82
N ILE A 220 17.47 -4.04 15.37
CA ILE A 220 17.78 -5.36 15.97
C ILE A 220 19.30 -5.53 16.07
N ASP A 221 20.04 -5.09 15.05
CA ASP A 221 21.48 -5.22 14.96
C ASP A 221 22.17 -3.93 15.45
N GLY A 222 22.50 -3.87 16.74
CA GLY A 222 23.28 -2.78 17.33
C GLY A 222 22.46 -1.60 17.89
N GLY A 223 21.13 -1.67 17.79
CA GLY A 223 20.22 -0.72 18.43
C GLY A 223 19.55 -1.26 19.69
N TRP A 224 19.01 -2.47 19.64
CA TRP A 224 18.22 -3.10 20.69
C TRP A 224 19.08 -3.85 21.71
N VAL A 225 18.59 -3.97 22.95
CA VAL A 225 19.24 -4.79 23.99
C VAL A 225 19.10 -6.28 23.70
N SER A 226 19.95 -7.10 24.33
CA SER A 226 19.93 -8.56 24.20
C SER A 226 18.57 -9.16 24.57
N ALA A 227 18.24 -10.33 24.03
CA ALA A 227 17.02 -11.06 24.41
C ALA A 227 17.03 -11.48 25.90
N ASP A 228 18.22 -11.63 26.48
CA ASP A 228 18.42 -11.95 27.91
C ASP A 228 18.47 -10.70 28.82
N ALA A 229 18.34 -9.51 28.24
CA ALA A 229 18.41 -8.26 29.00
C ALA A 229 17.16 -8.06 29.87
N ASP A 230 17.34 -7.39 31.00
CA ASP A 230 16.21 -7.06 31.87
C ASP A 230 15.47 -5.79 31.43
N ILE A 231 14.32 -5.53 32.05
CA ILE A 231 13.51 -4.35 31.75
C ILE A 231 14.23 -3.03 32.11
N ALA A 232 15.17 -3.06 33.05
CA ALA A 232 15.93 -1.88 33.44
C ALA A 232 16.97 -1.49 32.37
N GLU A 233 17.59 -2.47 31.72
CA GLU A 233 18.44 -2.27 30.55
C GLU A 233 17.65 -1.67 29.38
N ALA A 234 16.47 -2.22 29.07
CA ALA A 234 15.60 -1.68 28.04
C ALA A 234 15.15 -0.24 28.35
N ALA A 235 14.77 0.05 29.60
CA ALA A 235 14.38 1.38 30.05
C ALA A 235 15.52 2.40 29.90
N ARG A 236 16.74 2.05 30.33
CA ARG A 236 17.93 2.90 30.13
C ARG A 236 18.21 3.19 28.66
N LEU A 237 18.02 2.19 27.79
CA LEU A 237 18.17 2.37 26.36
C LEU A 237 17.14 3.37 25.82
N VAL A 238 15.87 3.25 26.21
CA VAL A 238 14.80 4.19 25.83
C VAL A 238 15.12 5.60 26.30
N GLU A 239 15.51 5.79 27.56
CA GLU A 239 15.90 7.10 28.11
C GLU A 239 17.06 7.74 27.33
N THR A 240 18.03 6.91 26.93
CA THR A 240 19.18 7.35 26.13
C THR A 240 18.77 7.73 24.71
N LYS A 241 17.90 6.93 24.09
CA LYS A 241 17.51 7.11 22.68
C LYS A 241 16.40 8.12 22.48
N TYR A 242 15.63 8.45 23.51
CA TYR A 242 14.49 9.39 23.48
C TYR A 242 14.57 10.39 24.64
N PRO A 243 15.53 11.35 24.59
CA PRO A 243 15.64 12.36 25.62
C PRO A 243 14.41 13.29 25.66
N PRO A 244 14.15 13.97 26.80
CA PRO A 244 13.09 14.95 26.89
C PRO A 244 13.17 15.99 25.77
N GLY A 245 12.05 16.15 25.05
CA GLY A 245 11.96 17.06 23.91
C GLY A 245 12.17 16.42 22.54
N GLY A 246 12.63 15.18 22.44
CA GLY A 246 12.70 14.39 21.20
C GLY A 246 14.12 14.11 20.70
N SER A 247 14.27 13.10 19.84
CA SER A 247 15.55 12.49 19.45
C SER A 247 15.98 12.73 17.99
N GLY A 248 15.14 13.35 17.16
CA GLY A 248 15.44 13.66 15.76
C GLY A 248 14.65 14.87 15.27
N GLY A 249 15.04 15.45 14.13
CA GLY A 249 14.47 16.70 13.61
C GLY A 249 15.14 17.97 14.17
N VAL A 250 14.86 19.13 13.56
CA VAL A 250 15.49 20.43 13.87
C VAL A 250 14.46 21.40 14.45
N GLY A 251 14.85 22.15 15.48
CA GLY A 251 14.01 23.20 16.08
C GLY A 251 12.78 22.64 16.83
N PRO A 252 11.64 23.34 16.84
CA PRO A 252 10.43 22.93 17.57
C PRO A 252 9.75 21.67 17.00
N GLU A 253 10.20 21.14 15.85
CA GLU A 253 9.67 19.92 15.21
C GLU A 253 10.42 18.65 15.63
N ARG A 254 11.00 18.61 16.84
CA ARG A 254 11.65 17.40 17.33
C ARG A 254 10.66 16.22 17.42
N SER A 255 11.07 15.10 16.83
CA SER A 255 10.32 13.85 16.74
C SER A 255 11.11 12.70 17.38
N ASN A 256 10.43 11.56 17.55
CA ASN A 256 10.94 10.32 18.12
C ASN A 256 11.01 9.21 17.06
N PRO A 257 11.83 9.34 15.99
CA PRO A 257 11.93 8.30 14.97
C PRO A 257 12.71 7.08 15.49
N TRP A 258 12.71 5.95 14.77
CA TRP A 258 13.55 4.78 15.09
C TRP A 258 15.08 5.09 15.04
N PHE A 259 15.95 4.25 15.61
CA PHE A 259 17.31 4.66 16.01
C PHE A 259 18.26 4.98 14.86
N GLY A 260 18.19 4.24 13.75
CA GLY A 260 18.93 4.53 12.53
C GLY A 260 18.18 5.43 11.53
N HIS A 261 17.05 6.02 11.89
CA HIS A 261 16.26 6.84 10.97
C HIS A 261 17.08 8.06 10.48
N PRO A 262 17.06 8.41 9.18
CA PRO A 262 17.86 9.51 8.62
C PRO A 262 17.71 10.84 9.36
N ALA A 263 16.51 11.18 9.82
CA ALA A 263 16.24 12.38 10.62
C ALA A 263 16.94 12.45 12.00
N ARG A 264 17.55 11.35 12.48
CA ARG A 264 18.46 11.37 13.65
C ARG A 264 19.91 11.62 13.24
N LEU A 265 20.28 11.23 12.02
CA LEU A 265 21.66 11.21 11.53
C LEU A 265 22.04 12.51 10.80
N THR A 266 21.05 13.25 10.30
CA THR A 266 21.28 14.49 9.56
C THR A 266 21.06 15.70 10.45
N VAL A 267 22.16 16.38 10.81
CA VAL A 267 22.09 17.75 11.31
C VAL A 267 21.62 18.61 10.13
N ASP A 268 20.53 19.36 10.29
CA ASP A 268 19.90 20.21 9.26
C ASP A 268 19.11 19.53 8.12
N GLY A 269 18.71 18.26 8.27
CA GLY A 269 17.71 17.64 7.37
C GLY A 269 18.15 17.46 5.90
N ARG A 270 19.45 17.58 5.60
CA ARG A 270 20.01 17.24 4.29
C ARG A 270 20.44 15.78 4.27
N PRO A 271 20.20 15.02 3.19
CA PRO A 271 20.76 13.68 3.07
C PRO A 271 22.28 13.74 3.24
N PRO A 272 22.92 12.74 3.89
CA PRO A 272 24.37 12.70 3.98
C PRO A 272 24.93 12.79 2.56
N GLU A 273 25.84 13.75 2.33
CA GLU A 273 26.57 13.82 1.07
C GLU A 273 27.18 12.44 0.84
N SER A 274 26.74 11.76 -0.21
CA SER A 274 27.38 10.52 -0.64
C SER A 274 28.84 10.88 -0.90
N GLY A 275 29.72 10.47 0.00
CA GLY A 275 31.15 10.71 -0.11
C GLY A 275 31.63 10.26 -1.47
N ALA A 276 31.89 11.22 -2.35
CA ALA A 276 32.72 11.02 -3.51
C ALA A 276 34.16 10.86 -3.00
N GLY A 277 34.69 9.64 -3.13
CA GLY A 277 36.13 9.37 -3.12
C GLY A 277 36.70 8.88 -1.79
N ALA A 278 36.94 7.57 -1.69
CA ALA A 278 38.24 6.97 -1.96
C ALA A 278 38.07 5.47 -2.24
#